data_AF-A0A3D6AGG8-F1
#
_entry.id   AF-A0A3D6AGG8-F1
#
_cell.length_a   1.000
_cell.length_b   1.000
_cell.length_c   1.000
_cell.angle_alpha   90.00
_cell.angle_beta   90.00
_cell.angle_gamma   90.00
#
_symmetry.space_group_name_H-M   'P 1'
#
loop_
_entity.id
_entity.type
_entity.pdbx_description
1 polymer ?
#
loop_
_entity_poly.entity_id
_entity_poly.type
_entity_poly.pdbx_seq_one_letter_code
_entity_poly.pdbx_strand_id
1 'polypeptide(L)'
;IMGLSLLSYAVNLFIFAMGRLAVGAAPIIDPQQAADPARYADPVPQALVLTAIVIGFATTALFLVVLLGARGLTGTDHVDGEEPDQ
;
A
#
# COMPACT_ATOMS: atom_id res chain seq x y z
N ILE A 1 10.03 -5.20 8.65
CA ILE A 1 8.85 -4.44 8.16
C ILE A 1 9.18 -3.44 7.04
N MET A 2 10.25 -2.63 7.16
CA MET A 2 10.58 -1.57 6.17
C MET A 2 10.66 -2.08 4.73
N GLY A 3 11.35 -3.21 4.49
CA GLY A 3 11.42 -3.81 3.15
C GLY A 3 10.06 -4.25 2.59
N LEU A 4 9.18 -4.78 3.45
CA LEU A 4 7.81 -5.14 3.09
C LEU A 4 6.98 -3.90 2.74
N SER A 5 7.14 -2.80 3.49
CA SER A 5 6.48 -1.52 3.22
C SER A 5 6.93 -0.91 1.89
N LEU A 6 8.25 -0.93 1.60
CA LEU A 6 8.79 -0.47 0.33
C LEU A 6 8.27 -1.29 -0.85
N LEU A 7 8.21 -2.61 -0.71
CA LEU A 7 7.63 -3.49 -1.72
C LEU A 7 6.15 -3.19 -1.95
N SER A 8 5.38 -2.98 -0.88
CA SER A 8 3.96 -2.62 -0.99
C SER A 8 3.77 -1.30 -1.76
N TYR A 9 4.58 -0.28 -1.49
CA TYR A 9 4.53 0.96 -2.27
C TYR A 9 4.93 0.77 -3.73
N ALA A 10 5.95 -0.04 -4.02
CA ALA A 10 6.36 -0.35 -5.38
C ALA A 10 5.23 -1.05 -6.17
N VAL A 11 4.54 -2.01 -5.55
CA VAL A 11 3.39 -2.70 -6.15
C VAL A 11 2.23 -1.73 -6.38
N ASN A 12 1.94 -0.85 -5.42
CA ASN A 12 0.88 0.15 -5.59
C ASN A 12 1.18 1.10 -6.76
N LEU A 13 2.42 1.56 -6.89
CA LEU A 13 2.85 2.39 -8.01
C LEU A 13 2.78 1.63 -9.34
N PHE A 14 3.16 0.35 -9.35
CA PHE A 14 3.07 -0.52 -10.52
C PHE A 14 1.61 -0.69 -11.00
N ILE A 15 0.68 -0.96 -10.08
CA ILE A 15 -0.75 -1.08 -10.40
C ILE A 15 -1.28 0.26 -10.94
N PHE A 16 -0.92 1.38 -10.31
CA PHE A 16 -1.32 2.70 -10.77
C PHE A 16 -0.82 3.01 -12.19
N ALA A 17 0.44 2.66 -12.48
CA ALA A 17 1.07 2.88 -13.79
C ALA A 17 0.49 2.01 -14.92
N MET A 18 -0.16 0.89 -14.60
CA MET A 18 -0.91 0.09 -15.58
C MET A 18 -2.16 0.80 -16.09
N GLY A 19 -2.69 1.76 -15.32
CA GLY A 19 -3.76 2.64 -15.76
C GLY A 19 -3.26 3.66 -16.78
N ARG A 20 -4.05 3.93 -17.82
CA ARG A 20 -3.77 5.02 -18.78
C ARG A 20 -3.57 6.33 -18.00
N LEU A 21 -2.32 6.78 -17.91
CA LEU A 21 -1.94 8.00 -17.20
C LEU A 21 -2.51 9.21 -17.94
N ALA A 22 -3.53 9.82 -17.35
CA ALA A 22 -4.16 11.03 -17.85
C ALA A 22 -3.98 12.17 -16.84
N VAL A 23 -3.43 13.29 -17.30
CA VAL A 23 -3.19 14.48 -16.45
C VAL A 23 -4.44 15.36 -16.46
N GLY A 24 -4.86 15.84 -15.29
CA GLY A 24 -6.03 16.73 -15.17
C GLY A 24 -7.38 16.05 -15.42
N ALA A 25 -7.43 14.71 -15.40
CA ALA A 25 -8.59 13.90 -15.72
C ALA A 25 -9.06 13.07 -14.51
N ALA A 26 -9.35 13.71 -13.37
CA ALA A 26 -9.79 12.98 -12.17
C ALA A 26 -11.08 12.19 -12.46
N PRO A 27 -11.23 10.93 -12.02
CA PRO A 27 -12.40 10.10 -12.33
C PRO A 27 -13.60 10.46 -11.44
N ILE A 28 -14.00 11.72 -11.47
CA ILE A 28 -15.12 12.28 -10.72
C ILE A 28 -16.02 12.96 -11.73
N ILE A 29 -17.24 12.47 -11.89
CA ILE A 29 -18.18 13.02 -12.87
C ILE A 29 -18.62 14.41 -12.41
N ASP A 30 -18.38 15.40 -13.27
CA ASP A 30 -18.89 16.76 -13.09
C ASP A 30 -20.37 16.82 -13.54
N PRO A 31 -21.32 17.18 -12.64
CA PRO A 31 -22.74 17.30 -12.99
C PRO A 31 -23.05 18.35 -14.05
N GLN A 32 -22.16 19.34 -14.25
CA GLN A 32 -22.34 20.45 -15.18
C GLN A 32 -21.77 20.16 -16.57
N GLN A 33 -21.00 19.08 -16.73
CA GLN A 33 -20.39 18.68 -18.00
C GLN A 33 -20.99 17.37 -18.50
N ALA A 34 -21.06 17.22 -19.82
CA ALA A 34 -21.45 15.94 -20.41
C ALA A 34 -20.47 14.83 -19.98
N ALA A 35 -21.01 13.67 -19.60
CA ALA A 35 -20.25 12.50 -19.20
C ALA A 35 -19.52 11.87 -20.41
N ASP A 36 -18.44 12.52 -20.85
CA ASP A 36 -17.55 12.02 -21.89
C ASP A 36 -16.44 11.15 -21.26
N PRO A 37 -16.43 9.83 -21.48
CA PRO A 37 -15.43 8.92 -20.91
C PRO A 37 -13.98 9.25 -21.31
N ALA A 38 -13.76 9.98 -22.41
CA ALA A 38 -12.41 10.35 -22.84
C ALA A 38 -11.76 11.40 -21.93
N ARG A 39 -12.55 12.14 -21.13
CA ARG A 39 -12.08 13.20 -20.22
C ARG A 39 -11.68 12.71 -18.84
N TYR A 40 -11.90 11.42 -18.54
CA TYR A 40 -11.68 10.84 -17.23
C TYR A 40 -10.55 9.77 -17.28
N ALA A 41 -9.74 9.72 -16.23
CA ALA A 41 -8.79 8.64 -15.99
C ALA A 41 -9.53 7.34 -15.68
N ASP A 42 -8.86 6.21 -15.87
CA ASP A 42 -9.42 4.91 -15.51
C ASP A 42 -9.61 4.81 -13.98
N PRO A 43 -10.84 4.63 -13.47
CA PRO A 43 -11.10 4.50 -12.04
C PRO A 43 -10.66 3.14 -11.47
N VAL A 44 -10.49 2.11 -12.31
CA VAL A 44 -10.24 0.73 -11.84
C VAL A 44 -8.90 0.62 -11.11
N PRO A 45 -7.75 1.08 -11.66
CA PRO A 45 -6.47 1.05 -10.93
C PRO A 45 -6.50 1.87 -9.63
N GLN A 46 -7.27 2.96 -9.60
CA GLN A 46 -7.36 3.81 -8.41
C GLN A 46 -8.09 3.11 -7.26
N ALA A 47 -9.20 2.43 -7.55
CA ALA A 47 -9.93 1.63 -6.57
C ALA A 47 -9.11 0.45 -6.04
N LEU A 48 -8.34 -0.21 -6.92
CA LEU A 48 -7.45 -1.31 -6.55
C LEU A 48 -6.33 -0.82 -5.62
N VAL A 49 -5.69 0.32 -5.93
CA VAL A 49 -4.64 0.89 -5.09
C VAL A 49 -5.17 1.34 -3.73
N LEU A 50 -6.34 1.98 -3.67
CA LEU A 50 -6.96 2.36 -2.39
C LEU A 50 -7.22 1.13 -1.50
N THR A 51 -7.69 0.04 -2.09
CA THR A 51 -7.89 -1.23 -1.39
C THR A 51 -6.57 -1.81 -0.89
N ALA A 52 -5.54 -1.82 -1.75
CA ALA A 52 -4.21 -2.31 -1.39
C ALA A 52 -3.56 -1.50 -0.26
N ILE A 53 -3.76 -0.17 -0.22
CA ILE A 53 -3.28 0.70 0.87
C ILE A 53 -3.87 0.28 2.21
N VAL A 54 -5.18 0.05 2.29
CA VAL A 54 -5.85 -0.33 3.55
C VAL A 54 -5.40 -1.70 4.02
N ILE A 55 -5.21 -2.67 3.10
CA ILE A 55 -4.65 -3.99 3.41
C ILE A 55 -3.21 -3.85 3.92
N GLY A 56 -2.37 -3.06 3.25
CA GLY A 56 -0.99 -2.80 3.66
C GLY A 56 -0.91 -2.16 5.04
N PHE A 57 -1.79 -1.22 5.34
CA PHE A 57 -1.90 -0.62 6.68
C PHE A 57 -2.27 -1.65 7.75
N ALA A 58 -3.33 -2.43 7.53
CA ALA A 58 -3.80 -3.43 8.49
C ALA A 58 -2.74 -4.52 8.78
N THR A 59 -2.10 -5.03 7.73
CA THR A 59 -1.03 -6.03 7.86
C THR A 59 0.21 -5.47 8.54
N THR A 60 0.59 -4.21 8.28
CA THR A 60 1.70 -3.55 8.98
C THR A 60 1.38 -3.37 10.47
N ALA A 61 0.16 -2.95 10.81
CA ALA A 61 -0.27 -2.83 12.21
C ALA A 61 -0.23 -4.18 12.94
N LEU A 62 -0.71 -5.25 12.30
CA LEU A 62 -0.63 -6.61 12.82
C LEU A 62 0.83 -7.03 13.05
N PHE A 63 1.72 -6.80 12.08
CA PHE A 63 3.14 -7.13 12.23
C PHE A 63 3.78 -6.36 13.38
N LEU A 64 3.47 -5.08 13.56
CA LEU A 64 4.00 -4.29 14.68
C LEU A 64 3.58 -4.85 16.04
N VAL A 65 2.31 -5.26 16.18
CA VAL A 65 1.82 -5.88 17.41
C VAL A 65 2.53 -7.21 17.69
N VAL A 66 2.69 -8.04 16.65
CA VAL A 66 3.40 -9.33 16.76
C VAL A 66 4.87 -9.10 17.14
N LEU A 67 5.55 -8.15 16.51
CA LEU A 67 6.96 -7.84 16.81
C LEU A 67 7.15 -7.31 18.22
N LEU A 68 6.25 -6.43 18.69
CA LEU A 68 6.29 -5.93 20.06
C LEU A 68 6.06 -7.06 21.07
N GLY A 69 5.11 -7.96 20.79
CA GLY A 69 4.88 -9.16 21.61
C GLY A 69 6.07 -10.11 21.62
N ALA A 70 6.64 -10.41 20.45
CA ALA A 70 7.81 -11.27 20.31
C ALA A 70 9.00 -10.72 21.09
N ARG A 71 9.33 -9.44 20.90
CA ARG A 71 10.41 -8.78 21.65
C ARG A 71 10.16 -8.76 23.16
N GLY A 72 8.90 -8.62 23.59
CA GLY A 72 8.53 -8.69 25.01
C GLY A 72 8.73 -10.08 25.63
N LEU A 73 8.66 -11.15 24.82
CA LEU A 73 8.84 -12.53 25.26
C LEU A 73 10.29 -13.01 25.16
N THR A 74 11.01 -12.64 24.11
CA THR A 74 12.37 -13.11 23.82
C THR A 74 13.45 -12.15 24.32
N GLY A 75 13.13 -10.88 24.54
CA GLY A 75 14.09 -9.84 24.88
C GLY A 75 14.98 -9.37 23.71
N THR A 76 14.98 -10.11 22.59
CA THR A 76 15.81 -9.85 21.41
C THR A 76 14.95 -9.41 20.20
N ASP A 77 15.58 -8.66 19.29
CA ASP A 77 15.02 -8.24 17.99
C ASP A 77 15.68 -8.99 16.82
N HIS A 78 16.54 -9.97 17.11
CA HIS A 78 17.12 -10.83 16.09
C HIS A 78 16.09 -11.82 15.54
N VAL A 79 16.10 -12.01 14.23
CA VAL A 79 15.09 -12.81 13.52
C VAL A 79 15.24 -14.31 13.81
N ASP A 80 16.47 -14.75 14.08
CA ASP A 80 16.83 -16.12 14.49
C ASP A 80 16.71 -16.36 16.00
N GLY A 81 16.46 -15.32 16.79
CA GLY A 81 16.24 -15.41 18.23
C GLY A 81 17.51 -15.57 19.07
N GLU A 82 18.68 -15.57 18.45
CA GLU A 82 19.98 -15.58 19.12
C GLU A 82 20.52 -14.15 19.12
N GLU A 83 20.99 -13.64 20.27
CA GLU A 83 21.81 -12.43 20.23
C GLU A 83 23.18 -12.81 19.68
N PRO A 84 23.75 -12.04 18.73
CA PRO A 84 25.09 -12.33 18.23
C PRO A 84 26.06 -12.34 19.42
N ASP A 85 26.72 -13.49 19.60
CA ASP A 85 27.64 -13.82 20.69
C ASP A 85 28.45 -12.59 21.16
N GLN A 86 28.42 -12.34 22.48
CA GLN A 86 29.47 -11.57 23.16
C GLN A 86 30.81 -12.29 23.08
#